data_AF-A0AA97F6I6-F1
#
_entry.id   AF-A0AA97F6I6-F1
#
_cell.length_a   1.000
_cell.length_b   1.000
_cell.length_c   1.000
_cell.angle_alpha   90.00
_cell.angle_beta   90.00
_cell.angle_gamma   90.00
#
_symmetry.space_group_name_H-M   'P 1'
#
loop_
_entity.id
_entity.type
_entity.pdbx_description
1 polymer ?
#
loop_
_entity_poly.entity_id
_entity_poly.type
_entity_poly.pdbx_seq_one_letter_code
_entity_poly.pdbx_strand_id
1 'polypeptide(L)'
;MIFGVTAEKVIGRINKLIDELGQYDLRIQKYEQEADLALRAGFAGIGEDLEIQEWRAAHDEFYLILVDARTGIKEGTLNYIEINKQLSSMKKAIRNFKRVLDQTDHSRGKALAAARKRNGLYNAKNQ
;
A
#
# COMPACT_ATOMS: atom_id res chain seq x y z
N MET A 1 28.94 26.55 -5.05
CA MET A 1 27.58 26.18 -5.51
C MET A 1 26.97 25.22 -4.49
N ILE A 2 26.03 25.68 -3.66
CA ILE A 2 25.24 24.75 -2.84
C ILE A 2 24.21 24.16 -3.81
N PHE A 3 24.33 22.89 -4.16
CA PHE A 3 23.26 22.14 -4.82
C PHE A 3 22.10 22.01 -3.82
N GLY A 4 21.37 23.11 -3.63
CA GLY A 4 20.38 23.28 -2.56
C GLY A 4 19.14 22.44 -2.79
N VAL A 5 18.55 21.98 -1.69
CA VAL A 5 17.16 21.54 -1.65
C VAL A 5 16.30 22.73 -2.10
N THR A 6 15.47 22.52 -3.12
CA THR A 6 14.52 23.52 -3.62
C THR A 6 13.09 23.00 -3.44
N ALA A 7 12.12 23.90 -3.38
CA ALA A 7 10.70 23.54 -3.30
C ALA A 7 10.31 22.53 -4.40
N GLU A 8 10.75 22.77 -5.64
CA GLU A 8 10.50 21.87 -6.78
C GLU A 8 11.07 20.46 -6.56
N LYS A 9 12.29 20.34 -6.02
CA LYS A 9 12.89 19.03 -5.72
C LYS A 9 12.08 18.31 -4.63
N VAL A 10 11.61 19.04 -3.61
CA VAL A 10 10.79 18.46 -2.54
C VAL A 10 9.44 17.99 -3.08
N ILE A 11 8.78 18.80 -3.90
CA ILE A 11 7.55 18.41 -4.61
C ILE A 11 7.78 17.17 -5.48
N GLY A 12 8.90 17.12 -6.22
CA GLY A 12 9.25 15.95 -7.03
C GLY A 12 9.45 14.68 -6.20
N ARG A 13 9.98 14.80 -4.97
CA ARG A 13 10.07 13.66 -4.03
C ARG A 13 8.70 13.25 -3.50
N ILE A 14 7.82 14.21 -3.21
CA ILE A 14 6.44 13.94 -2.79
C ILE A 14 5.68 13.20 -3.88
N ASN A 15 5.73 13.69 -5.13
CA ASN A 15 5.05 13.06 -6.25
C ASN A 15 5.50 11.60 -6.44
N LYS A 16 6.80 11.32 -6.32
CA LYS A 16 7.30 9.93 -6.38
C LYS A 16 6.71 9.04 -5.28
N LEU A 17 6.52 9.57 -4.07
CA LEU A 17 5.88 8.81 -2.98
C LEU A 17 4.39 8.60 -3.23
N ILE A 18 3.70 9.59 -3.80
CA ILE A 18 2.30 9.46 -4.23
C ILE A 18 2.17 8.38 -5.33
N ASP A 19 3.08 8.38 -6.31
CA ASP A 19 3.11 7.37 -7.37
C ASP A 19 3.38 5.97 -6.80
N GLU A 20 4.28 5.85 -5.81
CA GLU A 20 4.52 4.60 -5.07
C GLU A 20 3.25 4.12 -4.33
N LEU A 21 2.51 5.03 -3.68
CA LEU A 21 1.24 4.69 -3.00
C LEU A 21 0.16 4.26 -3.99
N GLY A 22 0.07 4.87 -5.18
CA GLY A 22 -0.88 4.47 -6.21
C GLY A 22 -0.71 3.01 -6.67
N GLN A 23 0.51 2.47 -6.62
CA GLN A 23 0.73 1.04 -6.87
C GLN A 23 0.18 0.16 -5.75
N TYR A 24 0.13 0.67 -4.52
CA TYR A 24 -0.40 -0.05 -3.36
C TYR A 24 -1.93 0.02 -3.31
N ASP A 25 -2.52 1.15 -3.72
CA ASP A 25 -3.97 1.29 -3.88
C ASP A 25 -4.55 0.17 -4.76
N LEU A 26 -3.96 -0.07 -5.93
CA LEU A 26 -4.39 -1.16 -6.82
C LEU A 26 -4.34 -2.54 -6.17
N ARG A 27 -3.36 -2.78 -5.29
CA ARG A 27 -3.24 -4.04 -4.55
C ARG A 27 -4.30 -4.16 -3.47
N ILE A 28 -4.56 -3.09 -2.73
CA ILE A 28 -5.60 -3.04 -1.69
C ILE A 28 -6.97 -3.24 -2.34
N GLN A 29 -7.27 -2.55 -3.45
CA GLN A 29 -8.53 -2.74 -4.20
C GLN A 29 -8.76 -4.18 -4.64
N LYS A 30 -7.69 -4.86 -5.09
CA LYS A 30 -7.79 -6.28 -5.44
C LYS A 30 -8.17 -7.12 -4.22
N TYR A 31 -7.57 -6.86 -3.06
CA TYR A 31 -7.90 -7.57 -1.82
C TYR A 31 -9.33 -7.26 -1.34
N GLU A 32 -9.78 -6.01 -1.45
CA GLU A 32 -11.17 -5.63 -1.16
C GLU A 32 -12.16 -6.40 -2.04
N GLN A 33 -11.87 -6.52 -3.34
CA GLN A 33 -12.70 -7.30 -4.26
C GLN A 33 -12.71 -8.79 -3.93
N GLU A 34 -11.55 -9.37 -3.61
CA GLU A 34 -11.44 -10.78 -3.19
C GLU A 34 -12.23 -11.04 -1.88
N ALA A 35 -12.16 -10.12 -0.93
CA ALA A 35 -12.90 -10.21 0.34
C ALA A 35 -14.42 -10.09 0.13
N ASP A 36 -14.89 -9.13 -0.69
CA ASP A 36 -16.32 -8.99 -1.01
C ASP A 36 -16.87 -10.23 -1.73
N LEU A 37 -16.11 -10.81 -2.66
CA LEU A 37 -16.48 -12.08 -3.32
C LEU A 37 -16.56 -13.24 -2.31
N ALA A 38 -15.61 -13.34 -1.39
CA ALA A 38 -15.60 -14.40 -0.37
C ALA A 38 -16.77 -14.24 0.63
N LEU A 39 -17.11 -13.01 1.02
CA LEU A 39 -18.28 -12.70 1.84
C LEU A 39 -19.57 -13.10 1.14
N ARG A 40 -19.76 -12.69 -0.12
CA ARG A 40 -20.96 -13.04 -0.92
C ARG A 40 -21.11 -14.54 -1.12
N ALA A 41 -20.00 -15.26 -1.23
CA ALA A 41 -19.99 -16.71 -1.37
C ALA A 41 -20.13 -17.45 -0.03
N GLY A 42 -20.22 -16.74 1.10
CA GLY A 42 -20.41 -17.33 2.44
C GLY A 42 -19.16 -18.01 3.01
N PHE A 43 -17.98 -17.76 2.43
CA PHE A 43 -16.71 -18.36 2.85
C PHE A 43 -15.92 -17.51 3.86
N ALA A 44 -16.21 -16.19 3.96
CA ALA A 44 -15.47 -15.28 4.82
C ALA A 44 -16.17 -15.01 6.16
N GLY A 45 -15.37 -14.95 7.24
CA GLY A 45 -15.78 -14.44 8.55
C GLY A 45 -15.43 -12.98 8.74
N ILE A 46 -16.09 -12.30 9.70
CA ILE A 46 -16.08 -10.85 9.97
C ILE A 46 -14.65 -10.23 10.16
N GLY A 47 -13.60 -11.03 10.32
CA GLY A 47 -12.25 -10.55 10.65
C GLY A 47 -11.28 -10.28 9.48
N GLU A 48 -11.45 -10.87 8.30
CA GLU A 48 -10.54 -10.64 7.16
C GLU A 48 -10.72 -9.24 6.52
N ASP A 49 -11.90 -8.65 6.71
CA ASP A 49 -12.22 -7.31 6.22
C ASP A 49 -11.52 -6.21 7.04
N LEU A 50 -11.29 -6.44 8.34
CA LEU A 50 -10.69 -5.45 9.24
C LEU A 50 -9.25 -5.10 8.85
N GLU A 51 -8.44 -6.09 8.48
CA GLU A 51 -7.04 -5.85 8.08
C GLU A 51 -6.96 -5.06 6.76
N ILE A 52 -7.86 -5.34 5.82
CA ILE A 52 -7.93 -4.61 4.55
C ILE A 52 -8.38 -3.17 4.79
N GLN A 53 -9.35 -2.95 5.68
CA GLN A 53 -9.79 -1.61 6.08
C GLN A 53 -8.67 -0.81 6.77
N GLU A 54 -7.87 -1.44 7.62
CA GLU A 54 -6.69 -0.81 8.23
C GLU A 54 -5.66 -0.40 7.17
N TRP A 55 -5.43 -1.24 6.16
CA TRP A 55 -4.53 -0.89 5.05
C TRP A 55 -5.05 0.27 4.22
N ARG A 56 -6.36 0.29 3.93
CA ARG A 56 -7.04 1.38 3.22
C ARG A 56 -6.89 2.68 3.99
N ALA A 57 -7.19 2.67 5.29
CA ALA A 57 -7.06 3.85 6.14
C ALA A 57 -5.63 4.39 6.19
N ALA A 58 -4.64 3.51 6.35
CA ALA A 58 -3.23 3.90 6.36
C ALA A 58 -2.77 4.46 5.01
N HIS A 59 -3.21 3.86 3.90
CA HIS A 59 -2.94 4.37 2.56
C HIS A 59 -3.49 5.80 2.38
N ASP A 60 -4.75 6.01 2.74
CA ASP A 60 -5.44 7.28 2.55
C ASP A 60 -4.83 8.38 3.44
N GLU A 61 -4.44 8.04 4.67
CA GLU A 61 -3.70 8.96 5.56
C GLU A 61 -2.38 9.41 4.92
N PHE A 62 -1.56 8.47 4.41
CA PHE A 62 -0.31 8.84 3.74
C PHE A 62 -0.55 9.68 2.49
N TYR A 63 -1.56 9.34 1.70
CA TYR A 63 -1.91 10.07 0.48
C TYR A 63 -2.29 11.52 0.80
N LEU A 64 -3.20 11.72 1.77
CA LEU A 64 -3.64 13.05 2.20
C LEU A 64 -2.48 13.89 2.72
N ILE A 65 -1.65 13.36 3.61
CA ILE A 65 -0.48 14.08 4.14
C ILE A 65 0.46 14.54 3.02
N LEU A 66 0.71 13.68 2.03
CA LEU A 66 1.57 14.02 0.90
C LEU A 66 0.93 15.06 -0.04
N VAL A 67 -0.37 14.96 -0.31
CA VAL A 67 -1.09 15.93 -1.13
C VAL A 67 -1.12 17.29 -0.44
N ASP A 68 -1.43 17.34 0.85
CA ASP A 68 -1.47 18.57 1.63
C ASP A 68 -0.09 19.23 1.70
N ALA A 69 0.97 18.44 1.93
CA ALA A 69 2.33 18.93 1.90
C ALA A 69 2.71 19.51 0.53
N ARG A 70 2.32 18.85 -0.56
CA ARG A 70 2.56 19.33 -1.93
C ARG A 70 1.84 20.64 -2.20
N THR A 71 0.56 20.71 -1.85
CA THR A 71 -0.28 21.89 -2.04
C THR A 71 0.25 23.06 -1.21
N GLY A 72 0.57 22.83 0.07
CA GLY A 72 1.08 23.89 0.92
C GLY A 72 2.47 24.41 0.51
N ILE A 73 3.33 23.56 -0.05
CA ILE A 73 4.59 24.06 -0.65
C ILE A 73 4.32 24.93 -1.88
N LYS A 74 3.38 24.52 -2.75
CA LYS A 74 3.04 25.27 -3.97
C LYS A 74 2.42 26.64 -3.65
N GLU A 75 1.59 26.70 -2.62
CA GLU A 75 0.94 27.93 -2.16
C GLU A 75 1.86 28.80 -1.30
N GLY A 76 3.04 28.28 -0.90
CA GLY A 76 3.96 28.97 0.00
C GLY A 76 3.50 28.99 1.46
N THR A 77 2.47 28.22 1.82
CA THR A 77 1.94 28.11 3.19
C THR A 77 2.76 27.16 4.06
N LEU A 78 3.51 26.23 3.46
CA LEU A 78 4.39 25.30 4.16
C LEU A 78 5.86 25.46 3.76
N ASN A 79 6.74 25.37 4.76
CA ASN A 79 8.19 25.43 4.53
C ASN A 79 8.72 24.10 3.95
N TYR A 80 9.13 24.13 2.69
CA TYR A 80 9.65 22.94 2.00
C TYR A 80 10.88 22.33 2.66
N ILE A 81 11.68 23.09 3.41
CA ILE A 81 12.87 22.58 4.12
C ILE A 81 12.44 21.68 5.27
N GLU A 82 11.39 22.06 6.00
CA GLU A 82 10.85 21.29 7.12
C GLU A 82 10.17 20.02 6.62
N ILE A 83 9.34 20.15 5.58
CA ILE A 83 8.74 19.00 4.90
C ILE A 83 9.83 18.02 4.43
N ASN A 84 10.91 18.52 3.83
CA ASN A 84 12.01 17.67 3.36
C ASN A 84 12.70 16.87 4.48
N LYS A 85 12.75 17.40 5.72
CA LYS A 85 13.25 16.64 6.88
C LYS A 85 12.29 15.49 7.24
N GLN A 86 10.99 15.74 7.19
CA GLN A 86 9.95 14.76 7.52
C GLN A 86 9.77 13.68 6.43
N LEU A 87 10.04 14.00 5.15
CA LEU A 87 9.91 13.04 4.04
C LEU A 87 10.71 11.74 4.23
N SER A 88 11.81 11.78 4.99
CA SER A 88 12.62 10.59 5.22
C SER A 88 11.94 9.58 6.14
N SER A 89 11.24 10.04 7.19
CA SER A 89 10.43 9.15 8.04
C SER A 89 9.21 8.65 7.29
N MET A 90 8.55 9.53 6.54
CA MET A 90 7.39 9.17 5.71
C MET A 90 7.75 8.08 4.69
N LYS A 91 8.86 8.24 3.98
CA LYS A 91 9.36 7.20 3.06
C LYS A 91 9.63 5.87 3.76
N LYS A 92 10.09 5.88 5.01
CA LYS A 92 10.30 4.66 5.79
C LYS A 92 8.97 4.01 6.19
N ALA A 93 7.97 4.81 6.58
CA ALA A 93 6.63 4.33 6.88
C ALA A 93 5.98 3.68 5.65
N ILE A 94 5.99 4.35 4.50
CA ILE A 94 5.47 3.83 3.22
C ILE A 94 6.19 2.53 2.82
N ARG A 95 7.51 2.44 3.02
CA ARG A 95 8.25 1.20 2.76
C ARG A 95 7.85 0.06 3.71
N ASN A 96 7.59 0.35 4.98
CA ASN A 96 7.12 -0.66 5.92
C ASN A 96 5.72 -1.13 5.55
N PHE A 97 4.84 -0.21 5.16
CA PHE A 97 3.52 -0.52 4.62
C PHE A 97 3.61 -1.46 3.41
N LYS A 98 4.49 -1.16 2.44
CA LYS A 98 4.77 -2.06 1.31
C LYS A 98 5.17 -3.48 1.77
N ARG A 99 6.04 -3.59 2.77
CA ARG A 99 6.50 -4.89 3.26
C ARG A 99 5.37 -5.72 3.85
N VAL A 100 4.42 -5.09 4.53
CA VAL A 100 3.22 -5.78 5.04
C VAL A 100 2.41 -6.35 3.88
N LEU A 101 2.12 -5.53 2.86
CA LEU A 101 1.42 -6.01 1.66
C LEU A 101 2.16 -7.14 0.94
N ASP A 102 3.50 -7.04 0.84
CA ASP A 102 4.34 -8.07 0.21
C ASP A 102 4.32 -9.39 1.00
N GLN A 103 4.25 -9.33 2.34
CA GLN A 103 4.13 -10.52 3.19
C GLN A 103 2.77 -11.20 3.00
N THR A 104 1.69 -10.44 2.86
CA THR A 104 0.36 -10.95 2.55
C THR A 104 0.31 -11.61 1.18
N ASP A 105 0.92 -11.00 0.15
CA ASP A 105 1.01 -11.61 -1.18
C ASP A 105 1.73 -12.97 -1.12
N HIS A 106 2.82 -13.04 -0.35
CA HIS A 106 3.58 -14.28 -0.19
C HIS A 106 2.83 -15.35 0.59
N SER A 107 2.11 -14.98 1.66
CA SER A 107 1.30 -15.93 2.44
C SER A 107 0.16 -16.51 1.60
N ARG A 108 -0.55 -15.66 0.85
CA ARG A 108 -1.60 -16.05 -0.10
C ARG A 108 -1.05 -16.92 -1.22
N GLY A 109 0.10 -16.56 -1.80
CA GLY A 109 0.77 -17.37 -2.83
C GLY A 109 1.15 -18.78 -2.33
N LYS A 110 1.66 -18.89 -1.10
CA LYS A 110 1.95 -20.18 -0.47
C LYS A 110 0.70 -21.01 -0.19
N ALA A 111 -0.36 -20.39 0.33
CA ALA A 111 -1.65 -21.07 0.57
C ALA A 111 -2.23 -21.62 -0.74
N LEU A 112 -2.19 -20.83 -1.81
CA LEU A 112 -2.66 -21.23 -3.13
C LEU A 112 -1.81 -22.37 -3.72
N ALA A 113 -0.49 -22.31 -3.57
CA ALA A 113 0.41 -23.39 -3.98
C ALA A 113 0.16 -24.69 -3.20
N ALA A 114 -0.12 -24.60 -1.90
CA ALA A 114 -0.47 -25.75 -1.05
C ALA A 114 -1.83 -26.35 -1.45
N ALA A 115 -2.85 -25.51 -1.71
CA ALA A 115 -4.15 -25.95 -2.20
C ALA A 115 -4.06 -26.64 -3.57
N ARG A 116 -3.24 -26.10 -4.48
CA ARG A 116 -2.96 -26.72 -5.80
C ARG A 116 -2.29 -28.09 -5.66
N LYS A 117 -1.30 -28.24 -4.77
CA LYS A 117 -0.70 -29.55 -4.49
C LYS A 117 -1.72 -30.54 -3.93
N ARG A 118 -2.60 -30.10 -3.02
CA ARG A 118 -3.65 -30.94 -2.45
C ARG A 118 -4.68 -31.40 -3.50
N ASN A 119 -5.13 -30.50 -4.39
CA ASN A 119 -6.05 -30.85 -5.48
C ASN A 119 -5.39 -31.68 -6.58
N GLY A 120 -4.12 -31.42 -6.91
CA GLY A 120 -3.35 -32.25 -7.85
C GLY A 120 -3.12 -33.68 -7.33
N LEU A 121 -2.92 -33.84 -6.02
CA LEU A 121 -2.85 -35.15 -5.37
C LEU A 121 -4.22 -35.84 -5.27
N TYR A 122 -5.32 -35.08 -5.17
CA TYR A 122 -6.68 -35.64 -5.15
C TYR A 122 -7.08 -36.18 -6.53
N ASN A 123 -6.71 -35.50 -7.63
CA ASN A 123 -6.94 -35.99 -8.98
C ASN A 123 -6.05 -37.19 -9.36
N ALA A 124 -4.85 -37.30 -8.80
CA ALA A 124 -3.95 -38.45 -9.03
C ALA A 124 -4.35 -39.72 -8.26
N LYS A 125 -5.25 -39.63 -7.26
CA LYS A 125 -5.76 -40.78 -6.49
C LYS A 125 -7.13 -41.30 -6.97
N ASN A 126 -7.80 -40.54 -7.83
CA ASN A 126 -9.09 -40.90 -8.44
C ASN A 126 -8.95 -41.31 -9.92
N GLN A 127 -7.73 -41.56 -10.39
CA GLN A 127 -7.41 -42.28 -11.64
C GLN A 127 -6.81 -43.63 -11.28
#